data_AF-A0A1V6TCU8-F1
#
_entry.id   AF-A0A1V6TCU8-F1
#
_cell.length_a   1.000
_cell.length_b   1.000
_cell.length_c   1.000
_cell.angle_alpha   90.00
_cell.angle_beta   90.00
_cell.angle_gamma   90.00
#
_symmetry.space_group_name_H-M   'P 1'
#
loop_
_entity.id
_entity.type
_entity.pdbx_description
1 polymer ?
#
loop_
_entity_poly.entity_id
_entity_poly.type
_entity_poly.pdbx_seq_one_letter_code
_entity_poly.pdbx_strand_id
1 'polypeptide(L)'
;MPVFEKSTPPPLWSSFPSGSRQDYHESSDTITPNIVPMANTSPRSRLRNSKLFSLMRSPSKKTTPWDPPAYDSQDWKVPAYSKTSSGDFESRYAFLKDFDTIFLVDDSSSMSGPRWREAEEAIAAIAPICTQYDHDGIDIYFLNHRRAETVRTSGAYTNITTAEDVQEIFNSVRPRGSTPVGKRLLEILTPYLHRVEMMQASRSADGTLPDPSLLVKPINIITITDGEFTDDAESVIVQVAKTLDHPRCNALPWQVGIQLFQIGDDQSVQRYLQELDDDLGKYCSDKHLRDIVDTVPWRGKGKKGQSLDADGILKCVLGAVNKKYDRRQI
;
A
#
# COMPACT_ATOMS: atom_id res chain seq x y z
N MET A 1 -6.93 33.12 50.22
CA MET A 1 -6.24 32.06 49.47
C MET A 1 -7.18 31.52 48.42
N PRO A 2 -7.03 31.86 47.13
CA PRO A 2 -7.76 31.17 46.06
C PRO A 2 -7.18 29.76 45.87
N VAL A 3 -8.05 28.77 45.66
CA VAL A 3 -7.62 27.40 45.35
C VAL A 3 -7.37 27.33 43.84
N PHE A 4 -6.14 27.02 43.43
CA PHE A 4 -5.84 26.74 42.02
C PHE A 4 -6.36 25.36 41.65
N GLU A 5 -7.46 25.35 40.90
CA GLU A 5 -7.98 24.16 40.24
C GLU A 5 -6.97 23.69 39.18
N LYS A 6 -6.39 22.51 39.39
CA LYS A 6 -5.40 21.95 38.45
C LYS A 6 -6.15 21.35 37.26
N SER A 7 -6.16 22.08 36.13
CA SER A 7 -6.51 21.49 34.84
C SER A 7 -5.58 20.31 34.54
N THR A 8 -6.14 19.09 34.52
CA THR A 8 -5.44 17.91 34.02
C THR A 8 -5.17 18.06 32.53
N PRO A 9 -3.94 17.83 32.03
CA PRO A 9 -3.67 17.83 30.59
C PRO A 9 -4.43 16.67 29.91
N PRO A 10 -4.83 16.81 28.63
CA PRO A 10 -5.43 15.72 27.87
C PRO A 10 -4.46 14.53 27.74
N PRO A 11 -4.98 13.30 27.61
CA PRO A 11 -4.14 12.11 27.53
C PRO A 11 -3.36 12.05 26.21
N LEU A 12 -2.21 11.37 26.25
CA LEU A 12 -1.12 11.43 25.26
C LEU A 12 -1.41 10.75 23.90
N TRP A 13 -2.67 10.44 23.58
CA TRP A 13 -3.05 9.53 22.50
C TRP A 13 -4.18 10.03 21.57
N SER A 14 -4.55 11.31 21.61
CA SER A 14 -5.64 11.88 20.78
C SER A 14 -5.34 12.04 19.27
N SER A 15 -4.38 11.28 18.72
CA SER A 15 -3.91 11.42 17.33
C SER A 15 -4.65 10.54 16.31
N PHE A 16 -5.66 9.76 16.72
CA PHE A 16 -6.51 8.98 15.81
C PHE A 16 -7.99 9.26 16.14
N PRO A 17 -8.61 10.31 15.56
CA PRO A 17 -9.97 10.70 15.87
C PRO A 17 -11.00 9.89 15.06
N SER A 18 -11.44 8.76 15.61
CA SER A 18 -12.61 8.02 15.10
C SER A 18 -13.91 8.75 15.47
N GLY A 19 -14.45 9.56 14.55
CA GLY A 19 -15.75 10.22 14.74
C GLY A 19 -16.09 11.27 13.69
N SER A 20 -17.08 10.98 12.86
CA SER A 20 -17.60 11.89 11.83
C SER A 20 -18.29 13.13 12.41
N ARG A 21 -18.07 14.29 11.79
CA ARG A 21 -18.99 15.43 11.84
C ARG A 21 -19.46 15.76 10.44
N GLN A 22 -20.77 15.94 10.30
CA GLN A 22 -21.40 16.49 9.10
C GLN A 22 -21.64 17.97 9.33
N ASP A 23 -21.18 18.82 8.42
CA ASP A 23 -21.64 20.19 8.30
C ASP A 23 -22.27 20.38 6.91
N TYR A 24 -23.41 21.04 6.86
CA TYR A 24 -24.17 21.28 5.64
C TYR A 24 -23.60 22.49 4.90
N HIS A 25 -23.47 22.43 3.58
CA HIS A 25 -23.57 23.63 2.76
C HIS A 25 -24.27 23.40 1.42
N GLU A 26 -25.00 24.44 1.02
CA GLU A 26 -25.95 24.52 -0.09
C GLU A 26 -25.25 24.91 -1.41
N SER A 27 -25.79 24.47 -2.56
CA SER A 27 -25.11 24.64 -3.86
C SER A 27 -26.01 25.11 -5.01
N SER A 28 -25.45 26.05 -5.78
CA SER A 28 -25.94 26.60 -7.04
C SER A 28 -24.71 27.15 -7.81
N ASP A 29 -24.65 27.24 -9.14
CA ASP A 29 -25.69 27.01 -10.13
C ASP A 29 -25.12 26.44 -11.47
N THR A 30 -25.97 26.11 -12.42
CA THR A 30 -25.61 25.43 -13.69
C THR A 30 -25.30 26.41 -14.84
N ILE A 31 -24.37 26.08 -15.76
CA ILE A 31 -24.38 26.55 -17.16
C ILE A 31 -23.61 25.58 -18.11
N THR A 32 -24.15 25.39 -19.31
CA THR A 32 -23.63 24.64 -20.50
C THR A 32 -24.00 25.47 -21.77
N PRO A 33 -23.55 25.22 -23.04
CA PRO A 33 -23.12 23.96 -23.70
C PRO A 33 -21.73 24.11 -24.42
N ASN A 34 -21.34 23.61 -25.61
CA ASN A 34 -22.03 23.13 -26.83
C ASN A 34 -21.17 22.21 -27.75
N ILE A 35 -21.81 21.64 -28.79
CA ILE A 35 -21.25 20.83 -29.90
C ILE A 35 -20.81 21.78 -31.07
N VAL A 36 -20.07 21.44 -32.14
CA VAL A 36 -20.16 20.37 -33.17
C VAL A 36 -18.78 20.05 -33.82
N PRO A 37 -18.60 18.93 -34.60
CA PRO A 37 -17.28 18.38 -34.98
C PRO A 37 -16.84 18.56 -36.46
N MET A 38 -15.61 18.10 -36.79
CA MET A 38 -15.16 17.74 -38.16
C MET A 38 -14.35 16.41 -38.16
N ALA A 39 -14.02 15.87 -39.34
CA ALA A 39 -13.71 14.44 -39.54
C ALA A 39 -12.63 14.12 -40.62
N ASN A 40 -12.28 12.82 -40.73
CA ASN A 40 -11.44 12.16 -41.76
C ASN A 40 -9.93 12.55 -41.74
N THR A 41 -8.94 11.72 -42.11
CA THR A 41 -8.88 10.52 -42.99
C THR A 41 -7.85 9.46 -42.50
N SER A 42 -7.93 8.22 -43.01
CA SER A 42 -6.84 7.21 -42.94
C SER A 42 -6.03 7.10 -44.25
N PRO A 43 -4.86 6.44 -44.24
CA PRO A 43 -4.68 5.31 -45.18
C PRO A 43 -4.00 4.05 -44.59
N ARG A 44 -3.94 2.96 -45.38
CA ARG A 44 -3.49 1.60 -45.00
C ARG A 44 -2.20 1.14 -45.69
N SER A 45 -1.40 0.34 -44.99
CA SER A 45 -0.58 -0.78 -45.51
C SER A 45 -0.55 -1.88 -44.42
N ARG A 46 -0.88 -3.18 -44.62
CA ARG A 46 -0.57 -4.26 -45.60
C ARG A 46 0.71 -5.05 -45.27
N LEU A 47 0.63 -6.38 -45.48
CA LEU A 47 1.68 -7.44 -45.33
C LEU A 47 1.91 -7.94 -43.87
N ARG A 48 2.17 -9.24 -43.58
CA ARG A 48 1.97 -10.51 -44.33
C ARG A 48 1.92 -11.69 -43.33
N ASN A 49 1.28 -12.82 -43.69
CA ASN A 49 1.24 -14.06 -42.88
C ASN A 49 2.30 -15.10 -43.32
N SER A 50 2.82 -15.88 -42.36
CA SER A 50 3.31 -17.25 -42.58
C SER A 50 3.44 -18.02 -41.25
N LYS A 51 2.89 -19.24 -41.16
CA LYS A 51 3.15 -20.22 -40.09
C LYS A 51 4.05 -21.34 -40.62
N LEU A 52 4.84 -21.97 -39.76
CA LEU A 52 5.33 -23.34 -39.93
C LEU A 52 5.42 -24.04 -38.56
N PHE A 53 5.15 -25.35 -38.53
CA PHE A 53 5.25 -26.21 -37.35
C PHE A 53 6.45 -27.14 -37.48
N SER A 54 6.99 -27.59 -36.34
CA SER A 54 7.77 -28.83 -36.25
C SER A 54 7.38 -29.58 -34.97
N LEU A 55 7.53 -30.90 -34.96
CA LEU A 55 6.93 -31.78 -33.97
C LEU A 55 7.92 -32.87 -33.53
N MET A 56 8.24 -32.94 -32.22
CA MET A 56 8.90 -34.09 -31.61
C MET A 56 8.28 -34.40 -30.25
N ARG A 57 8.21 -35.69 -29.90
CA ARG A 57 7.48 -36.22 -28.74
C ARG A 57 8.24 -37.37 -28.10
N SER A 58 8.56 -37.27 -26.81
CA SER A 58 9.08 -38.34 -25.93
C SER A 58 9.11 -37.83 -24.48
N PRO A 59 9.15 -38.70 -23.46
CA PRO A 59 8.09 -39.61 -23.05
C PRO A 59 7.45 -39.18 -21.70
N SER A 60 6.30 -39.74 -21.34
CA SER A 60 5.53 -39.35 -20.15
C SER A 60 6.20 -39.76 -18.83
N LYS A 61 6.50 -38.78 -17.96
CA LYS A 61 6.62 -39.02 -16.50
C LYS A 61 5.22 -39.14 -15.87
N LYS A 62 5.11 -39.88 -14.76
CA LYS A 62 3.89 -39.94 -13.94
C LYS A 62 3.86 -38.74 -13.00
N THR A 63 2.76 -38.01 -12.99
CA THR A 63 2.52 -36.94 -12.02
C THR A 63 1.92 -37.48 -10.72
N THR A 64 2.09 -36.72 -9.65
CA THR A 64 1.53 -36.90 -8.32
C THR A 64 0.55 -35.76 -8.01
N PRO A 65 -0.31 -35.88 -6.98
CA PRO A 65 -1.27 -34.81 -6.62
C PRO A 65 -0.66 -33.49 -6.14
N TRP A 66 0.68 -33.38 -6.05
CA TRP A 66 1.41 -32.20 -5.59
C TRP A 66 2.33 -31.57 -6.66
N ASP A 67 2.33 -32.08 -7.90
CA ASP A 67 3.01 -31.40 -9.00
C ASP A 67 2.21 -30.15 -9.42
N PRO A 68 2.83 -28.95 -9.48
CA PRO A 68 2.14 -27.74 -9.94
C PRO A 68 1.76 -27.87 -11.43
N PRO A 69 0.65 -27.24 -11.87
CA PRO A 69 0.21 -27.33 -13.26
C PRO A 69 1.26 -26.73 -14.21
N ALA A 70 1.52 -27.43 -15.32
CA ALA A 70 2.47 -26.97 -16.33
C ALA A 70 1.98 -25.64 -16.94
N TYR A 71 2.73 -24.57 -16.68
CA TYR A 71 2.34 -23.20 -17.03
C TYR A 71 2.56 -22.94 -18.53
N ASP A 72 1.51 -23.15 -19.32
CA ASP A 72 1.54 -22.89 -20.77
C ASP A 72 1.56 -21.37 -21.03
N SER A 73 2.49 -20.91 -21.86
CA SER A 73 2.83 -19.48 -22.00
C SER A 73 1.87 -18.77 -22.94
N GLN A 74 0.68 -18.42 -22.44
CA GLN A 74 -0.30 -17.64 -23.21
C GLN A 74 0.11 -16.17 -23.31
N ASP A 75 0.50 -15.75 -24.51
CA ASP A 75 0.71 -14.34 -24.90
C ASP A 75 -0.57 -13.51 -24.66
N TRP A 76 -0.70 -12.89 -23.49
CA TRP A 76 -1.80 -11.97 -23.22
C TRP A 76 -1.64 -10.72 -24.10
N LYS A 77 -2.60 -10.49 -25.00
CA LYS A 77 -2.68 -9.24 -25.76
C LYS A 77 -3.48 -8.23 -24.97
N VAL A 78 -2.83 -7.14 -24.57
CA VAL A 78 -3.45 -6.02 -23.88
C VAL A 78 -4.67 -5.53 -24.67
N PRO A 79 -5.89 -5.54 -24.08
CA PRO A 79 -7.04 -4.87 -24.67
C PRO A 79 -6.76 -3.36 -24.73
N ALA A 80 -7.07 -2.71 -25.85
CA ALA A 80 -7.07 -1.25 -25.89
C ALA A 80 -8.17 -0.73 -24.95
N TYR A 81 -7.88 0.33 -24.18
CA TYR A 81 -8.74 0.87 -23.13
C TYR A 81 -10.15 1.23 -23.64
N SER A 82 -11.09 0.30 -23.46
CA SER A 82 -12.53 0.58 -23.46
C SER A 82 -12.92 0.96 -22.04
N LYS A 83 -13.66 2.06 -21.86
CA LYS A 83 -14.20 2.46 -20.55
C LYS A 83 -14.96 1.29 -19.91
N THR A 84 -14.38 0.66 -18.89
CA THR A 84 -15.09 -0.28 -18.02
C THR A 84 -16.19 0.47 -17.25
N SER A 85 -17.30 -0.20 -17.01
CA SER A 85 -18.44 0.37 -16.27
C SER A 85 -18.06 0.68 -14.83
N SER A 86 -18.50 1.85 -14.32
CA SER A 86 -18.13 2.36 -13.00
C SER A 86 -18.33 1.38 -11.84
N GLY A 87 -19.39 0.57 -11.88
CA GLY A 87 -19.66 -0.45 -10.84
C GLY A 87 -18.58 -1.55 -10.69
N ASP A 88 -17.78 -1.81 -11.73
CA ASP A 88 -16.64 -2.76 -11.63
C ASP A 88 -15.48 -2.15 -10.84
N PHE A 89 -15.30 -0.82 -10.92
CA PHE A 89 -14.33 -0.09 -10.11
C PHE A 89 -14.81 0.08 -8.66
N GLU A 90 -16.07 0.49 -8.44
CA GLU A 90 -16.63 0.60 -7.09
C GLU A 90 -16.52 -0.74 -6.32
N SER A 91 -16.87 -1.86 -6.96
CA SER A 91 -16.74 -3.19 -6.35
C SER A 91 -15.29 -3.60 -6.06
N ARG A 92 -14.29 -2.97 -6.70
CA ARG A 92 -12.87 -3.28 -6.54
C ARG A 92 -12.20 -2.49 -5.42
N TYR A 93 -12.66 -1.27 -5.14
CA TYR A 93 -12.07 -0.39 -4.12
C TYR A 93 -12.91 -0.33 -2.83
N ALA A 94 -14.13 -0.87 -2.81
CA ALA A 94 -15.02 -0.90 -1.64
C ALA A 94 -14.47 -1.59 -0.37
N PHE A 95 -13.26 -2.18 -0.42
CA PHE A 95 -12.54 -2.71 0.73
C PHE A 95 -11.57 -1.73 1.39
N LEU A 96 -11.23 -0.60 0.77
CA LEU A 96 -10.22 0.33 1.30
C LEU A 96 -10.66 0.94 2.65
N LYS A 97 -11.96 1.20 2.81
CA LYS A 97 -12.61 1.56 4.08
C LYS A 97 -12.33 0.60 5.27
N ASP A 98 -11.88 -0.63 4.98
CA ASP A 98 -11.60 -1.65 5.99
C ASP A 98 -10.11 -1.63 6.42
N PHE A 99 -9.27 -0.72 5.89
CA PHE A 99 -7.81 -0.66 6.12
C PHE A 99 -7.26 0.79 6.13
N ASP A 100 -6.53 1.19 7.18
CA ASP A 100 -5.79 2.46 7.13
C ASP A 100 -4.63 2.33 6.11
N THR A 101 -4.51 3.28 5.18
CA THR A 101 -3.45 3.29 4.16
C THR A 101 -2.29 4.19 4.60
N ILE A 102 -1.12 3.60 4.78
CA ILE A 102 0.08 4.27 5.29
C ILE A 102 1.18 4.25 4.22
N PHE A 103 1.69 5.41 3.83
CA PHE A 103 2.88 5.52 2.98
C PHE A 103 4.13 5.67 3.84
N LEU A 104 5.07 4.73 3.70
CA LEU A 104 6.39 4.79 4.30
C LEU A 104 7.41 5.22 3.24
N VAL A 105 7.63 6.53 3.15
CA VAL A 105 8.42 7.15 2.08
C VAL A 105 9.89 7.25 2.47
N ASP A 106 10.75 6.73 1.61
CA ASP A 106 12.19 6.95 1.66
C ASP A 106 12.52 8.43 1.39
N ASP A 107 13.11 9.08 2.38
CA ASP A 107 13.67 10.43 2.29
C ASP A 107 15.20 10.40 2.52
N SER A 108 15.87 9.31 2.18
CA SER A 108 17.33 9.18 2.20
C SER A 108 18.00 10.07 1.15
N SER A 109 19.34 10.11 1.15
CA SER A 109 20.09 11.00 0.25
C SER A 109 19.94 10.64 -1.24
N SER A 110 19.69 9.37 -1.59
CA SER A 110 19.59 8.88 -2.98
C SER A 110 18.35 9.39 -3.72
N MET A 111 17.23 9.53 -3.00
CA MET A 111 15.95 10.02 -3.51
C MET A 111 16.00 11.44 -4.09
N SER A 112 17.06 12.20 -3.81
CA SER A 112 17.26 13.59 -4.25
C SER A 112 17.01 13.81 -5.76
N GLY A 113 16.08 14.72 -6.09
CA GLY A 113 15.82 15.14 -7.46
C GLY A 113 14.63 14.40 -8.11
N PRO A 114 14.79 13.74 -9.27
CA PRO A 114 13.66 13.13 -9.99
C PRO A 114 12.88 12.11 -9.15
N ARG A 115 13.58 11.24 -8.42
CA ARG A 115 13.00 10.13 -7.65
C ARG A 115 12.06 10.62 -6.54
N TRP A 116 12.42 11.71 -5.85
CA TRP A 116 11.56 12.40 -4.88
C TRP A 116 10.27 12.94 -5.50
N ARG A 117 10.35 13.57 -6.68
CA ARG A 117 9.16 14.05 -7.40
C ARG A 117 8.29 12.89 -7.91
N GLU A 118 8.93 11.80 -8.34
CA GLU A 118 8.23 10.59 -8.77
C GLU A 118 7.38 9.99 -7.63
N ALA A 119 7.87 10.05 -6.38
CA ALA A 119 7.10 9.71 -5.19
C ALA A 119 5.96 10.72 -4.89
N GLU A 120 6.25 12.03 -4.97
CA GLU A 120 5.29 13.12 -4.77
C GLU A 120 4.09 12.98 -5.73
N GLU A 121 4.36 12.89 -7.03
CA GLU A 121 3.36 12.79 -8.10
C GLU A 121 2.46 11.55 -7.93
N ALA A 122 3.04 10.40 -7.57
CA ALA A 122 2.32 9.14 -7.48
C ALA A 122 1.47 9.00 -6.20
N ILE A 123 1.91 9.54 -5.06
CA ILE A 123 1.08 9.59 -3.85
C ILE A 123 -0.02 10.64 -4.00
N ALA A 124 0.28 11.80 -4.58
CA ALA A 124 -0.70 12.85 -4.84
C ALA A 124 -1.81 12.40 -5.80
N ALA A 125 -1.50 11.54 -6.78
CA ALA A 125 -2.48 10.93 -7.67
C ALA A 125 -3.43 9.93 -6.98
N ILE A 126 -3.07 9.41 -5.80
CA ILE A 126 -3.77 8.29 -5.14
C ILE A 126 -4.46 8.69 -3.84
N ALA A 127 -4.02 9.73 -3.13
CA ALA A 127 -4.74 10.24 -1.95
C ALA A 127 -6.24 10.49 -2.26
N PRO A 128 -6.63 11.14 -3.39
CA PRO A 128 -8.02 11.32 -3.76
C PRO A 128 -8.76 10.04 -4.18
N ILE A 129 -8.06 8.92 -4.42
CA ILE A 129 -8.65 7.61 -4.73
C ILE A 129 -8.92 6.85 -3.44
N CYS A 130 -7.98 6.84 -2.49
CA CYS A 130 -8.19 6.24 -1.18
C CYS A 130 -9.33 6.94 -0.42
N THR A 131 -9.40 8.27 -0.44
CA THR A 131 -10.33 9.06 0.38
C THR A 131 -11.80 9.00 -0.07
N GLN A 132 -12.07 8.50 -1.27
CA GLN A 132 -13.42 8.11 -1.71
C GLN A 132 -14.01 6.95 -0.89
N TYR A 133 -13.14 6.13 -0.27
CA TYR A 133 -13.53 4.93 0.46
C TYR A 133 -13.14 4.99 1.94
N ASP A 134 -11.99 5.56 2.29
CA ASP A 134 -11.51 5.72 3.67
C ASP A 134 -11.49 7.22 4.05
N HIS A 135 -12.50 7.67 4.79
CA HIS A 135 -12.79 9.10 4.98
C HIS A 135 -11.89 9.83 5.98
N ASP A 136 -11.10 9.10 6.77
CA ASP A 136 -10.00 9.63 7.58
C ASP A 136 -8.76 9.92 6.71
N GLY A 137 -8.48 9.11 5.68
CA GLY A 137 -7.57 9.43 4.58
C GLY A 137 -6.33 8.55 4.51
N ILE A 138 -5.18 9.14 4.13
CA ILE A 138 -3.88 8.45 4.14
C ILE A 138 -2.93 9.07 5.18
N ASP A 139 -2.07 8.24 5.75
CA ASP A 139 -0.95 8.69 6.58
C ASP A 139 0.35 8.64 5.77
N ILE A 140 1.26 9.61 5.96
CA ILE A 140 2.61 9.60 5.38
C ILE A 140 3.68 9.73 6.47
N TYR A 141 4.57 8.74 6.48
CA TYR A 141 5.70 8.57 7.37
C TYR A 141 6.99 8.62 6.55
N PHE A 142 7.97 9.41 6.96
CA PHE A 142 9.31 9.42 6.37
C PHE A 142 10.30 8.58 7.20
N LEU A 143 11.36 8.06 6.58
CA LEU A 143 12.38 7.26 7.25
C LEU A 143 13.25 8.09 8.21
N ASN A 144 13.75 9.23 7.76
CA ASN A 144 14.68 10.12 8.46
C ASN A 144 13.96 11.33 9.07
N HIS A 145 13.08 11.97 8.31
CA HIS A 145 12.30 13.13 8.75
C HIS A 145 11.20 12.75 9.76
N ARG A 146 10.85 13.71 10.63
CA ARG A 146 9.75 13.61 11.58
C ARG A 146 9.03 14.95 11.59
N ARG A 147 7.73 14.95 11.36
CA ARG A 147 6.87 16.14 11.48
C ARG A 147 7.01 16.72 12.90
N ALA A 148 7.20 18.03 13.02
CA ALA A 148 7.51 18.69 14.30
C ALA A 148 6.35 18.60 15.31
N GLU A 149 5.11 18.74 14.85
CA GLU A 149 3.92 18.76 15.71
C GLU A 149 3.64 17.39 16.35
N THR A 150 3.96 16.31 15.62
CA THR A 150 3.72 14.91 16.00
C THR A 150 4.99 14.16 16.41
N VAL A 151 6.16 14.82 16.48
CA VAL A 151 7.47 14.19 16.82
C VAL A 151 7.48 13.44 18.16
N ARG A 152 6.57 13.80 19.08
CA ARG A 152 6.41 13.16 20.39
C ARG A 152 5.52 11.91 20.37
N THR A 153 4.88 11.60 19.25
CA THR A 153 4.03 10.42 19.05
C THR A 153 4.49 9.60 17.84
N SER A 154 4.16 9.99 16.62
CA SER A 154 4.47 9.26 15.37
C SER A 154 5.57 9.92 14.53
N GLY A 155 5.69 11.25 14.62
CA GLY A 155 6.42 12.09 13.67
C GLY A 155 5.87 12.04 12.24
N ALA A 156 4.61 11.63 12.07
CA ALA A 156 3.95 11.49 10.77
C ALA A 156 3.08 12.68 10.41
N TYR A 157 2.74 12.77 9.13
CA TYR A 157 1.63 13.55 8.60
C TYR A 157 0.45 12.60 8.49
N THR A 158 -0.70 12.96 9.06
CA THR A 158 -1.83 12.04 9.22
C THR A 158 -3.12 12.66 8.71
N ASN A 159 -4.09 11.82 8.33
CA ASN A 159 -5.38 12.22 7.80
C ASN A 159 -5.28 13.10 6.53
N ILE A 160 -4.37 12.73 5.61
CA ILE A 160 -4.12 13.47 4.37
C ILE A 160 -5.17 13.07 3.33
N THR A 161 -5.82 14.06 2.70
CA THR A 161 -7.01 13.78 1.85
C THR A 161 -6.92 14.29 0.41
N THR A 162 -6.13 15.33 0.16
CA THR A 162 -6.01 15.97 -1.16
C THR A 162 -4.64 15.72 -1.81
N ALA A 163 -4.53 16.04 -3.10
CA ALA A 163 -3.25 16.00 -3.82
C ALA A 163 -2.34 17.17 -3.39
N GLU A 164 -2.96 18.29 -3.06
CA GLU A 164 -2.38 19.55 -2.63
C GLU A 164 -1.70 19.41 -1.25
N ASP A 165 -2.33 18.71 -0.30
CA ASP A 165 -1.71 18.38 0.99
C ASP A 165 -0.41 17.58 0.81
N VAL A 166 -0.42 16.57 -0.06
CA VAL A 166 0.76 15.73 -0.37
C VAL A 166 1.87 16.60 -0.96
N GLN A 167 1.54 17.50 -1.89
CA GLN A 167 2.51 18.42 -2.49
C GLN A 167 3.08 19.38 -1.43
N GLU A 168 2.28 19.95 -0.52
CA GLU A 168 2.82 20.80 0.56
C GLU A 168 3.80 20.02 1.45
N ILE A 169 3.45 18.78 1.82
CA ILE A 169 4.31 17.89 2.61
C ILE A 169 5.65 17.64 1.90
N PHE A 170 5.64 17.21 0.63
CA PHE A 170 6.84 16.93 -0.14
C PHE A 170 7.68 18.19 -0.42
N ASN A 171 7.04 19.35 -0.56
CA ASN A 171 7.73 20.64 -0.68
C ASN A 171 8.30 21.16 0.65
N SER A 172 7.80 20.70 1.80
CA SER A 172 8.36 20.99 3.14
C SER A 172 9.56 20.11 3.53
N VAL A 173 9.63 18.88 3.01
CA VAL A 173 10.66 17.87 3.37
C VAL A 173 11.82 17.85 2.38
N ARG A 174 13.04 17.50 2.82
CA ARG A 174 14.24 17.42 1.97
C ARG A 174 14.96 16.08 2.17
N PRO A 175 15.19 15.29 1.10
CA PRO A 175 15.91 14.03 1.16
C PRO A 175 17.32 14.17 1.76
N ARG A 176 17.66 13.31 2.73
CA ARG A 176 18.89 13.30 3.52
C ARG A 176 19.02 12.01 4.35
N GLY A 177 20.25 11.56 4.57
CA GLY A 177 20.53 10.39 5.42
C GLY A 177 20.52 9.07 4.65
N SER A 178 20.16 7.98 5.34
CA SER A 178 20.18 6.61 4.83
C SER A 178 18.75 6.03 4.74
N THR A 179 18.62 4.74 4.42
CA THR A 179 17.33 4.04 4.27
C THR A 179 17.09 3.07 5.46
N PRO A 180 16.76 3.54 6.68
CA PRO A 180 16.53 2.70 7.87
C PRO A 180 15.08 2.22 7.96
N VAL A 181 14.69 1.33 7.04
CA VAL A 181 13.31 0.82 6.93
C VAL A 181 12.94 -0.06 8.12
N GLY A 182 13.82 -0.94 8.58
CA GLY A 182 13.55 -1.83 9.72
C GLY A 182 13.25 -1.05 11.01
N LYS A 183 14.07 -0.05 11.32
CA LYS A 183 13.86 0.86 12.45
C LYS A 183 12.55 1.63 12.33
N ARG A 184 12.22 2.18 11.15
CA ARG A 184 11.00 2.97 11.00
C ARG A 184 9.74 2.12 11.02
N LEU A 185 9.77 0.91 10.45
CA LEU A 185 8.72 -0.09 10.63
C LEU A 185 8.53 -0.44 12.11
N LEU A 186 9.61 -0.62 12.88
CA LEU A 186 9.52 -0.89 14.32
C LEU A 186 8.90 0.29 15.11
N GLU A 187 9.25 1.54 14.79
CA GLU A 187 8.65 2.75 15.36
C GLU A 187 7.13 2.84 15.09
N ILE A 188 6.67 2.38 13.92
CA ILE A 188 5.24 2.38 13.52
C ILE A 188 4.48 1.21 14.15
N LEU A 189 5.02 -0.01 13.99
CA LEU A 189 4.31 -1.25 14.28
C LEU A 189 4.28 -1.59 15.77
N THR A 190 5.27 -1.16 16.57
CA THR A 190 5.26 -1.42 18.03
C THR A 190 4.03 -0.82 18.74
N PRO A 191 3.72 0.49 18.62
CA PRO A 191 2.52 1.06 19.25
C PRO A 191 1.22 0.54 18.61
N TYR A 192 1.22 0.23 17.32
CA TYR A 192 0.08 -0.37 16.64
C TYR A 192 -0.25 -1.78 17.18
N LEU A 193 0.73 -2.67 17.26
CA LEU A 193 0.56 -4.03 17.80
C LEU A 193 0.08 -4.00 19.26
N HIS A 194 0.55 -3.05 20.07
CA HIS A 194 0.04 -2.87 21.43
C HIS A 194 -1.46 -2.49 21.44
N ARG A 195 -1.93 -1.64 20.52
CA ARG A 195 -3.37 -1.37 20.35
C ARG A 195 -4.15 -2.63 19.94
N VAL A 196 -3.60 -3.47 19.06
CA VAL A 196 -4.23 -4.75 18.66
C VAL A 196 -4.32 -5.72 19.85
N GLU A 197 -3.27 -5.85 20.66
CA GLU A 197 -3.30 -6.65 21.89
C GLU A 197 -4.33 -6.12 22.90
N MET A 198 -4.42 -4.79 23.09
CA MET A 198 -5.45 -4.17 23.94
C MET A 198 -6.87 -4.41 23.41
N MET A 199 -7.08 -4.33 22.09
CA MET A 199 -8.37 -4.65 21.45
C MET A 199 -8.78 -6.10 21.75
N GLN A 200 -7.90 -7.09 21.59
CA GLN A 200 -8.25 -8.48 21.90
C GLN A 200 -8.49 -8.72 23.39
N ALA A 201 -7.64 -8.16 24.26
CA ALA A 201 -7.78 -8.28 25.71
C ALA A 201 -9.07 -7.65 26.24
N SER A 202 -9.69 -6.77 25.45
CA SER A 202 -10.97 -6.12 25.76
C SER A 202 -12.19 -6.84 25.16
N ARG A 203 -12.01 -7.96 24.44
CA ARG A 203 -13.14 -8.74 23.91
C ARG A 203 -13.82 -9.58 24.99
N SER A 204 -15.14 -9.67 24.87
CA SER A 204 -16.00 -10.62 25.58
C SER A 204 -15.67 -12.08 25.19
N ALA A 205 -16.13 -13.04 26.00
CA ALA A 205 -15.92 -14.47 25.76
C ALA A 205 -16.60 -15.01 24.47
N ASP A 206 -17.54 -14.27 23.89
CA ASP A 206 -18.17 -14.56 22.58
C ASP A 206 -17.45 -13.88 21.40
N GLY A 207 -16.33 -13.17 21.66
CA GLY A 207 -15.56 -12.42 20.68
C GLY A 207 -16.08 -11.01 20.39
N THR A 208 -17.20 -10.57 20.98
CA THR A 208 -17.69 -9.19 20.83
C THR A 208 -16.71 -8.18 21.43
N LEU A 209 -16.59 -7.00 20.80
CA LEU A 209 -15.85 -5.87 21.36
C LEU A 209 -16.88 -4.91 21.97
N PRO A 210 -16.92 -4.73 23.31
CA PRO A 210 -17.98 -3.97 23.99
C PRO A 210 -17.83 -2.45 23.83
N ASP A 211 -16.61 -1.97 23.57
CA ASP A 211 -16.31 -0.56 23.30
C ASP A 211 -15.75 -0.41 21.87
N PRO A 212 -16.54 0.12 20.91
CA PRO A 212 -16.08 0.35 19.54
C PRO A 212 -14.90 1.31 19.40
N SER A 213 -14.60 2.16 20.39
CA SER A 213 -13.43 3.06 20.35
C SER A 213 -12.09 2.31 20.48
N LEU A 214 -12.13 1.08 20.98
CA LEU A 214 -10.98 0.17 21.05
C LEU A 214 -10.74 -0.61 19.75
N LEU A 215 -11.56 -0.38 18.71
CA LEU A 215 -11.38 -1.03 17.41
C LEU A 215 -10.11 -0.52 16.73
N VAL A 216 -9.30 -1.45 16.21
CA VAL A 216 -8.10 -1.16 15.43
C VAL A 216 -8.33 -1.65 14.00
N LYS A 217 -8.52 -0.71 13.06
CA LYS A 217 -8.53 -0.99 11.62
C LYS A 217 -7.23 -1.72 11.26
N PRO A 218 -7.29 -2.79 10.44
CA PRO A 218 -6.12 -3.31 9.73
C PRO A 218 -5.34 -2.20 9.02
N ILE A 219 -4.05 -2.39 8.76
CA ILE A 219 -3.22 -1.38 8.07
C ILE A 219 -2.51 -1.96 6.86
N ASN A 220 -2.32 -1.13 5.83
CA ASN A 220 -1.46 -1.43 4.69
C ASN A 220 -0.33 -0.40 4.60
N ILE A 221 0.91 -0.82 4.86
CA ILE A 221 2.11 0.03 4.80
C ILE A 221 2.78 -0.13 3.43
N ILE A 222 2.67 0.88 2.58
CA ILE A 222 3.34 0.93 1.28
C ILE A 222 4.69 1.63 1.46
N THR A 223 5.76 0.83 1.52
CA THR A 223 7.15 1.30 1.59
C THR A 223 7.62 1.67 0.19
N ILE A 224 7.99 2.94 0.01
CA ILE A 224 8.41 3.52 -1.27
C ILE A 224 9.88 3.90 -1.16
N THR A 225 10.77 3.24 -1.92
CA THR A 225 12.23 3.41 -1.82
C THR A 225 12.95 3.30 -3.16
N ASP A 226 14.13 3.90 -3.28
CA ASP A 226 15.02 3.82 -4.44
C ASP A 226 16.34 3.08 -4.17
N GLY A 227 16.46 2.41 -3.02
CA GLY A 227 17.70 1.87 -2.50
C GLY A 227 17.54 0.58 -1.69
N GLU A 228 18.68 -0.03 -1.34
CA GLU A 228 18.77 -1.19 -0.46
C GLU A 228 18.69 -0.72 1.01
N PHE A 229 18.07 -1.50 1.91
CA PHE A 229 17.87 -1.05 3.29
C PHE A 229 19.18 -1.07 4.07
N THR A 230 19.37 -0.04 4.89
CA THR A 230 20.60 0.16 5.68
C THR A 230 20.53 -0.42 7.09
N ASP A 231 19.47 -1.17 7.39
CA ASP A 231 19.24 -1.89 8.64
C ASP A 231 18.47 -3.21 8.43
N ASP A 232 18.45 -4.04 9.47
CA ASP A 232 17.80 -5.35 9.46
C ASP A 232 16.27 -5.23 9.57
N ALA A 233 15.62 -5.02 8.43
CA ALA A 233 14.17 -5.05 8.31
C ALA A 233 13.59 -6.47 8.38
N GLU A 234 14.33 -7.50 7.96
CA GLU A 234 13.87 -8.90 7.96
C GLU A 234 13.51 -9.34 9.38
N SER A 235 14.43 -9.18 10.34
CA SER A 235 14.19 -9.52 11.76
C SER A 235 13.01 -8.78 12.35
N VAL A 236 12.79 -7.50 11.98
CA VAL A 236 11.65 -6.70 12.44
C VAL A 236 10.34 -7.23 11.87
N ILE A 237 10.26 -7.49 10.57
CA ILE A 237 9.07 -8.05 9.90
C ILE A 237 8.75 -9.43 10.47
N VAL A 238 9.76 -10.28 10.64
CA VAL A 238 9.66 -11.60 11.27
C VAL A 238 9.18 -11.51 12.73
N GLN A 239 9.61 -10.50 13.49
CA GLN A 239 9.12 -10.26 14.86
C GLN A 239 7.66 -9.79 14.87
N VAL A 240 7.27 -8.94 13.91
CA VAL A 240 5.88 -8.48 13.75
C VAL A 240 4.95 -9.65 13.41
N ALA A 241 5.31 -10.50 12.44
CA ALA A 241 4.53 -11.70 12.09
C ALA A 241 4.32 -12.63 13.30
N LYS A 242 5.39 -12.94 14.04
CA LYS A 242 5.33 -13.72 15.30
C LYS A 242 4.45 -13.07 16.36
N THR A 243 4.45 -11.74 16.45
CA THR A 243 3.64 -11.01 17.43
C THR A 243 2.16 -11.07 17.06
N LEU A 244 1.82 -10.95 15.77
CA LEU A 244 0.44 -11.06 15.26
C LEU A 244 -0.17 -12.45 15.46
N ASP A 245 0.63 -13.52 15.28
CA ASP A 245 0.23 -14.91 15.56
C ASP A 245 0.30 -15.30 17.04
N HIS A 246 0.88 -14.46 17.91
CA HIS A 246 0.96 -14.75 19.34
C HIS A 246 -0.44 -14.75 19.98
N PRO A 247 -0.80 -15.70 20.87
CA PRO A 247 -2.15 -15.80 21.45
C PRO A 247 -2.68 -14.56 22.20
N ARG A 248 -1.80 -13.63 22.61
CA ARG A 248 -2.19 -12.32 23.21
C ARG A 248 -2.67 -11.30 22.17
N CYS A 249 -2.28 -11.45 20.91
CA CYS A 249 -2.58 -10.53 19.80
C CYS A 249 -3.59 -11.13 18.81
N ASN A 250 -3.53 -12.47 18.61
CA ASN A 250 -4.48 -13.30 17.87
C ASN A 250 -5.11 -12.58 16.65
N ALA A 251 -4.27 -11.97 15.84
CA ALA A 251 -4.69 -10.90 14.95
C ALA A 251 -5.38 -11.45 13.70
N LEU A 252 -6.30 -10.67 13.10
CA LEU A 252 -6.88 -11.00 11.79
C LEU A 252 -5.75 -11.33 10.80
N PRO A 253 -5.88 -12.33 9.89
CA PRO A 253 -4.77 -12.73 9.02
C PRO A 253 -4.16 -11.57 8.22
N TRP A 254 -4.98 -10.59 7.85
CA TRP A 254 -4.65 -9.37 7.11
C TRP A 254 -4.51 -8.11 8.00
N GLN A 255 -4.30 -8.22 9.33
CA GLN A 255 -4.22 -7.07 10.24
C GLN A 255 -3.08 -6.10 9.91
N VAL A 256 -2.01 -6.59 9.27
CA VAL A 256 -0.90 -5.79 8.74
C VAL A 256 -0.54 -6.36 7.37
N GLY A 257 -0.51 -5.49 6.35
CA GLY A 257 0.24 -5.69 5.12
C GLY A 257 1.43 -4.72 5.07
N ILE A 258 2.55 -5.16 4.54
CA ILE A 258 3.72 -4.34 4.20
C ILE A 258 4.02 -4.59 2.73
N GLN A 259 4.15 -3.53 1.94
CA GLN A 259 4.38 -3.64 0.50
C GLN A 259 5.64 -2.90 0.11
N LEU A 260 6.50 -3.55 -0.66
CA LEU A 260 7.77 -2.98 -1.10
C LEU A 260 7.60 -2.50 -2.54
N PHE A 261 7.62 -1.18 -2.74
CA PHE A 261 7.51 -0.55 -4.04
C PHE A 261 8.81 0.20 -4.40
N GLN A 262 9.38 -0.14 -5.56
CA GLN A 262 10.63 0.43 -6.03
C GLN A 262 10.41 1.69 -6.89
N ILE A 263 11.18 2.74 -6.59
CA ILE A 263 11.37 3.92 -7.44
C ILE A 263 12.59 3.74 -8.34
N GLY A 264 12.46 4.14 -9.61
CA GLY A 264 13.51 4.00 -10.62
C GLY A 264 13.76 2.56 -11.08
N ASP A 265 14.80 2.40 -11.90
CA ASP A 265 15.08 1.20 -12.69
C ASP A 265 16.32 0.41 -12.24
N ASP A 266 16.76 0.59 -10.99
CA ASP A 266 17.98 -0.04 -10.47
C ASP A 266 17.83 -1.56 -10.27
N GLN A 267 18.69 -2.33 -10.94
CA GLN A 267 18.66 -3.79 -10.94
C GLN A 267 19.40 -4.43 -9.75
N SER A 268 20.08 -3.69 -8.88
CA SER A 268 20.50 -4.23 -7.56
C SER A 268 19.33 -4.16 -6.58
N VAL A 269 18.73 -2.97 -6.44
CA VAL A 269 17.56 -2.73 -5.59
C VAL A 269 16.39 -3.66 -5.95
N GLN A 270 16.10 -3.86 -7.24
CA GLN A 270 15.04 -4.78 -7.66
C GLN A 270 15.29 -6.23 -7.19
N ARG A 271 16.56 -6.68 -7.19
CA ARG A 271 16.92 -8.03 -6.72
C ARG A 271 16.91 -8.10 -5.20
N TYR A 272 17.48 -7.11 -4.51
CA TYR A 272 17.48 -7.02 -3.06
C TYR A 272 16.06 -7.12 -2.47
N LEU A 273 15.10 -6.36 -3.02
CA LEU A 273 13.71 -6.39 -2.56
C LEU A 273 13.04 -7.74 -2.83
N GLN A 274 13.30 -8.38 -3.97
CA GLN A 274 12.77 -9.72 -4.28
C GLN A 274 13.44 -10.82 -3.45
N GLU A 275 14.74 -10.73 -3.17
CA GLU A 275 15.46 -11.68 -2.31
C GLU A 275 14.92 -11.62 -0.88
N LEU A 276 14.62 -10.41 -0.36
CA LEU A 276 13.93 -10.20 0.91
C LEU A 276 12.50 -10.78 0.92
N ASP A 277 11.72 -10.55 -0.14
CA ASP A 277 10.36 -11.11 -0.32
C ASP A 277 10.39 -12.66 -0.29
N ASP A 278 11.29 -13.25 -1.08
CA ASP A 278 11.46 -14.69 -1.22
C ASP A 278 11.95 -15.33 0.10
N ASP A 279 12.91 -14.73 0.80
CA ASP A 279 13.43 -15.25 2.07
C ASP A 279 12.43 -15.11 3.23
N LEU A 280 11.66 -14.02 3.28
CA LEU A 280 10.52 -13.90 4.20
C LEU A 280 9.45 -14.95 3.90
N GLY A 281 9.13 -15.20 2.63
CA GLY A 281 8.19 -16.26 2.21
C GLY A 281 8.64 -17.66 2.61
N LYS A 282 9.94 -17.98 2.47
CA LYS A 282 10.54 -19.23 2.97
C LYS A 282 10.45 -19.33 4.49
N TYR A 283 10.82 -18.26 5.21
CA TYR A 283 10.78 -18.22 6.68
C TYR A 283 9.35 -18.43 7.22
N CYS A 284 8.36 -17.81 6.58
CA CYS A 284 6.95 -17.97 6.92
C CYS A 284 6.47 -19.41 6.68
N SER A 285 6.86 -20.01 5.55
CA SER A 285 6.54 -21.40 5.21
C SER A 285 7.15 -22.39 6.21
N ASP A 286 8.46 -22.32 6.45
CA ASP A 286 9.18 -23.24 7.34
C ASP A 286 8.65 -23.16 8.78
N LYS A 287 8.38 -21.94 9.28
CA LYS A 287 8.01 -21.71 10.69
C LYS A 287 6.51 -21.56 10.90
N HIS A 288 5.71 -21.80 9.87
CA HIS A 288 4.24 -21.75 9.88
C HIS A 288 3.71 -20.40 10.41
N LEU A 289 4.37 -19.31 10.04
CA LEU A 289 3.98 -17.93 10.35
C LEU A 289 3.14 -17.34 9.21
N ARG A 290 2.33 -16.33 9.52
CA ARG A 290 1.68 -15.51 8.48
C ARG A 290 2.69 -14.77 7.61
N ASP A 291 2.44 -14.77 6.31
CA ASP A 291 3.12 -13.90 5.34
C ASP A 291 2.39 -12.54 5.24
N ILE A 292 3.06 -11.49 5.71
CA ILE A 292 2.58 -10.11 5.74
C ILE A 292 3.22 -9.19 4.69
N VAL A 293 4.05 -9.72 3.78
CA VAL A 293 4.76 -8.91 2.77
C VAL A 293 4.20 -9.18 1.36
N ASP A 294 4.45 -8.26 0.43
CA ASP A 294 4.23 -8.39 -1.02
C ASP A 294 5.14 -7.38 -1.74
N THR A 295 5.99 -7.83 -2.67
CA THR A 295 6.90 -6.95 -3.41
C THR A 295 6.37 -6.64 -4.81
N VAL A 296 6.23 -5.34 -5.10
CA VAL A 296 5.74 -4.84 -6.39
C VAL A 296 6.90 -4.21 -7.16
N PRO A 297 7.60 -4.97 -8.02
CA PRO A 297 8.73 -4.45 -8.78
C PRO A 297 8.28 -3.42 -9.81
N TRP A 298 9.12 -2.41 -10.06
CA TRP A 298 8.90 -1.38 -11.05
C TRP A 298 8.76 -1.97 -12.47
N ARG A 299 7.73 -1.56 -13.22
CA ARG A 299 7.30 -2.19 -14.50
C ARG A 299 7.46 -1.29 -15.74
N GLY A 300 8.47 -0.43 -15.81
CA GLY A 300 8.74 0.46 -16.96
C GLY A 300 9.13 -0.20 -18.30
N LYS A 301 8.74 -1.46 -18.56
CA LYS A 301 8.93 -2.16 -19.85
C LYS A 301 7.83 -1.80 -20.87
N GLY A 302 7.52 -0.52 -21.00
CA GLY A 302 6.35 0.02 -21.72
C GLY A 302 6.63 1.10 -22.79
N LYS A 303 7.89 1.20 -23.26
CA LYS A 303 8.51 2.34 -23.99
C LYS A 303 9.06 3.41 -23.02
N LYS A 304 9.82 4.37 -23.56
CA LYS A 304 10.60 5.36 -22.80
C LYS A 304 9.72 6.16 -21.83
N GLY A 305 10.10 6.18 -20.55
CA GLY A 305 9.62 7.16 -19.56
C GLY A 305 8.19 6.95 -19.09
N GLN A 306 7.87 5.76 -18.57
CA GLN A 306 6.78 5.62 -17.60
C GLN A 306 7.39 5.69 -16.20
N SER A 307 6.93 6.65 -15.41
CA SER A 307 7.28 6.87 -14.01
C SER A 307 6.60 5.85 -13.09
N LEU A 308 6.63 6.08 -11.77
CA LEU A 308 5.49 5.73 -10.94
C LEU A 308 4.20 6.29 -11.58
N ASP A 309 3.40 5.40 -12.13
CA ASP A 309 2.03 5.69 -12.57
C ASP A 309 1.07 5.38 -11.42
N ALA A 310 -0.10 6.02 -11.40
CA ALA A 310 -1.12 5.76 -10.39
C ALA A 310 -1.52 4.28 -10.36
N ASP A 311 -1.60 3.63 -11.53
CA ASP A 311 -1.83 2.18 -11.68
C ASP A 311 -0.79 1.32 -10.90
N GLY A 312 0.45 1.81 -10.73
CA GLY A 312 1.53 1.10 -10.06
C GLY A 312 1.35 0.99 -8.56
N ILE A 313 1.21 2.12 -7.88
CA ILE A 313 0.90 2.14 -6.43
C ILE A 313 -0.54 1.66 -6.18
N LEU A 314 -1.50 1.91 -7.08
CA LEU A 314 -2.86 1.39 -6.93
C LEU A 314 -2.88 -0.16 -6.98
N LYS A 315 -1.98 -0.79 -7.76
CA LYS A 315 -1.75 -2.24 -7.67
C LYS A 315 -1.22 -2.64 -6.28
N CYS A 316 -0.37 -1.85 -5.63
CA CYS A 316 0.01 -2.10 -4.23
C CYS A 316 -1.23 -2.04 -3.34
N VAL A 317 -1.90 -0.89 -3.29
CA VAL A 317 -3.14 -0.63 -2.52
C VAL A 317 -4.17 -1.77 -2.66
N LEU A 318 -4.29 -2.38 -3.85
CA LEU A 318 -5.13 -3.57 -4.09
C LEU A 318 -4.51 -4.91 -3.66
N GLY A 319 -3.21 -5.10 -3.84
CA GLY A 319 -2.49 -6.38 -3.71
C GLY A 319 -2.52 -6.99 -2.32
N ALA A 320 -2.12 -6.23 -1.30
CA ALA A 320 -2.11 -6.68 0.09
C ALA A 320 -3.50 -7.16 0.57
N VAL A 321 -4.56 -6.54 0.05
CA VAL A 321 -5.93 -6.86 0.44
C VAL A 321 -6.49 -8.07 -0.30
N ASN A 322 -5.98 -8.46 -1.47
CA ASN A 322 -6.52 -9.65 -2.17
C ASN A 322 -6.34 -10.95 -1.36
N LYS A 323 -5.32 -11.04 -0.49
CA LYS A 323 -5.14 -12.11 0.51
C LYS A 323 -6.38 -12.35 1.41
N LYS A 324 -7.28 -11.36 1.56
CA LYS A 324 -8.58 -11.44 2.28
C LYS A 324 -9.71 -12.06 1.43
N TYR A 325 -9.61 -11.98 0.10
CA TYR A 325 -10.66 -12.38 -0.85
C TYR A 325 -10.40 -13.73 -1.52
N ASP A 326 -9.14 -14.14 -1.73
CA ASP A 326 -8.82 -15.47 -2.29
C ASP A 326 -9.38 -16.62 -1.43
N ARG A 327 -9.54 -16.41 -0.11
CA ARG A 327 -10.18 -17.37 0.81
C ARG A 327 -11.72 -17.42 0.72
N ARG A 328 -12.35 -16.68 -0.19
CA ARG A 328 -13.81 -16.68 -0.43
C ARG A 328 -14.22 -17.41 -1.72
N GLN A 329 -13.31 -18.11 -2.39
CA GLN A 329 -13.60 -18.99 -3.52
C GLN A 329 -13.05 -20.42 -3.29
N ILE A 330 -13.60 -21.10 -2.28
CA ILE A 330 -13.51 -22.55 -2.07
C ILE A 330 -14.91 -23.06 -1.71
#